data_AF-A0A845YTQ0-F1
#
_entry.id   AF-A0A845YTQ0-F1
#
_cell.length_a   1.000
_cell.length_b   1.000
_cell.length_c   1.000
_cell.angle_alpha   90.00
_cell.angle_beta   90.00
_cell.angle_gamma   90.00
#
_symmetry.space_group_name_H-M   'P 1'
#
loop_
_entity.id
_entity.type
_entity.pdbx_description
1 polymer ?
#
loop_
_entity_poly.entity_id
_entity_poly.type
_entity_poly.pdbx_seq_one_letter_code
_entity_poly.pdbx_strand_id
1 'polypeptide(L)'
;MNRKLLFYDRYGVEEYYLYDPYKNVLEGWLRNESWLDAIDEMNGWVSPRLGIRFEVSSDTLVLYRPDQQPFADYVEVQQQLEAMEKRATEAENRATEAENRATAAEEELEQERQRAKRLEELLREAGIDPDKN
;
A
#
# COMPACT_ATOMS: atom_id res chain seq x y z
N MET A 1 9.84 -24.76 30.77
CA MET A 1 8.85 -24.83 29.69
C MET A 1 7.43 -25.16 30.16
N ASN A 2 7.20 -26.21 30.96
CA ASN A 2 5.84 -26.78 31.22
C ASN A 2 4.77 -25.87 31.87
N ARG A 3 5.12 -24.87 32.68
CA ARG A 3 4.10 -24.10 33.42
C ARG A 3 3.29 -23.13 32.55
N LYS A 4 3.90 -22.58 31.49
CA LYS A 4 3.21 -21.66 30.56
C LYS A 4 2.29 -22.41 29.61
N LEU A 5 2.71 -23.58 29.13
CA LEU A 5 1.91 -24.41 28.23
C LEU A 5 0.63 -24.91 28.92
N LEU A 6 0.74 -25.40 30.16
CA LEU A 6 -0.41 -25.76 30.99
C LEU A 6 -1.32 -24.56 31.32
N PHE A 7 -0.76 -23.35 31.40
CA PHE A 7 -1.55 -22.14 31.58
C PHE A 7 -2.38 -21.86 30.32
N TYR A 8 -1.75 -21.76 29.15
CA TYR A 8 -2.45 -21.50 27.90
C TYR A 8 -3.45 -22.59 27.53
N ASP A 9 -3.13 -23.83 27.89
CA ASP A 9 -4.05 -24.95 27.74
C ASP A 9 -5.36 -24.71 28.53
N ARG A 10 -5.25 -24.37 29.82
CA ARG A 10 -6.39 -24.09 30.69
C ARG A 10 -7.24 -22.89 30.23
N TYR A 11 -6.67 -21.93 29.51
CA TYR A 11 -7.39 -20.75 29.02
C TYR A 11 -7.91 -20.87 27.58
N GLY A 12 -7.89 -22.07 26.99
CA GLY A 12 -8.54 -22.33 25.71
C GLY A 12 -7.79 -21.78 24.49
N VAL A 13 -6.48 -21.53 24.58
CA VAL A 13 -5.66 -21.13 23.43
C VAL A 13 -5.74 -22.20 22.34
N GLU A 14 -6.15 -21.86 21.13
CA GLU A 14 -6.32 -22.81 20.03
C GLU A 14 -5.01 -23.15 19.31
N GLU A 15 -4.11 -22.17 19.22
CA GLU A 15 -2.80 -22.32 18.57
C GLU A 15 -1.74 -21.59 19.40
N TYR A 16 -0.60 -22.23 19.64
CA TYR A 16 0.53 -21.64 20.36
C TYR A 16 1.81 -21.91 19.58
N TYR A 17 2.55 -20.85 19.23
CA TYR A 17 3.81 -20.95 18.50
C TYR A 17 4.94 -20.29 19.30
N LEU A 18 6.09 -20.94 19.32
CA LEU A 18 7.29 -20.46 19.99
C LEU A 18 8.49 -20.53 19.03
N TYR A 19 9.08 -19.37 18.76
CA TYR A 19 10.28 -19.27 17.94
C TYR A 19 11.47 -18.83 18.81
N ASP A 20 12.56 -19.60 18.78
CA ASP A 20 13.85 -19.22 19.36
C ASP A 20 14.76 -18.67 18.24
N PRO A 21 14.93 -17.34 18.12
CA PRO A 21 15.72 -16.73 17.04
C PRO A 21 17.22 -17.00 17.16
N TYR A 22 17.73 -17.37 18.34
CA TYR A 22 19.15 -17.67 18.50
C TYR A 22 19.52 -19.05 17.97
N LYS A 23 18.56 -19.99 18.05
CA LYS A 23 18.73 -21.36 17.53
C LYS A 23 18.06 -21.56 16.18
N ASN A 24 17.27 -20.59 15.72
CA ASN A 24 16.41 -20.68 14.56
C ASN A 24 15.49 -21.92 14.61
N VAL A 25 14.86 -22.14 15.76
CA VAL A 25 13.97 -23.28 16.01
C VAL A 25 12.55 -22.77 16.24
N LEU A 26 11.59 -23.32 15.50
CA LEU A 26 10.16 -23.07 15.65
C LEU A 26 9.48 -24.32 16.21
N GLU A 27 8.81 -24.15 17.34
CA GLU A 27 7.93 -25.15 17.95
C GLU A 27 6.49 -24.63 17.90
N GLY A 28 5.53 -25.54 17.68
CA GLY A 28 4.12 -25.18 17.64
C GLY A 28 3.25 -26.23 18.30
N TRP A 29 2.11 -25.78 18.79
CA TRP A 29 1.09 -26.62 19.38
C TRP A 29 -0.29 -26.22 18.87
N LEU A 30 -1.09 -27.22 18.53
CA LEU A 30 -2.47 -27.07 18.08
C LEU A 30 -3.39 -27.71 19.13
N ARG A 31 -4.48 -27.01 19.46
CA ARG A 31 -5.48 -27.55 20.40
C ARG A 31 -6.26 -28.68 19.74
N ASN A 32 -6.30 -29.82 20.41
CA ASN A 32 -7.25 -30.89 20.16
C ASN A 32 -8.43 -30.81 21.17
N GLU A 33 -9.27 -31.84 21.24
CA GLU A 33 -10.47 -31.84 22.10
C GLU A 33 -10.20 -31.59 23.58
N SER A 34 -8.96 -31.75 24.07
CA SER A 34 -8.68 -31.73 25.52
C SER A 34 -7.37 -31.05 25.90
N TRP A 35 -6.38 -30.93 25.01
CA TRP A 35 -5.10 -30.28 25.30
C TRP A 35 -4.45 -29.65 24.06
N LEU A 36 -3.39 -28.87 24.28
CA LEU A 36 -2.46 -28.43 23.25
C LEU A 36 -1.48 -29.57 22.89
N ASP A 37 -1.59 -30.09 21.66
CA ASP A 37 -0.73 -31.15 21.13
C ASP A 37 0.37 -30.58 20.25
N ALA A 38 1.56 -31.18 20.27
CA ALA A 38 2.71 -30.68 19.52
C ALA A 38 2.51 -30.91 18.02
N ILE A 39 2.98 -29.96 17.20
CA ILE A 39 3.03 -30.09 15.75
C ILE A 39 4.39 -30.67 15.37
N ASP A 40 4.40 -31.85 14.75
CA ASP A 40 5.63 -32.58 14.41
C ASP A 40 6.50 -31.85 13.37
N GLU A 41 5.88 -31.27 12.34
CA GLU A 41 6.58 -30.55 11.26
C GLU A 41 6.12 -29.10 11.19
N MET A 42 6.95 -28.20 11.71
CA MET A 42 6.68 -26.76 11.71
C MET A 42 7.11 -26.05 10.42
N ASN A 43 8.08 -26.61 9.69
CA ASN A 43 8.53 -25.99 8.45
C ASN A 43 7.51 -26.20 7.33
N GLY A 44 6.97 -25.11 6.78
CA GLY A 44 5.86 -25.14 5.83
C GLY A 44 4.48 -25.25 6.48
N TRP A 45 4.38 -25.26 7.81
CA TRP A 45 3.11 -25.34 8.53
C TRP A 45 2.21 -24.15 8.20
N VAL A 46 0.91 -24.40 8.00
CA VAL A 46 -0.10 -23.36 7.77
C VAL A 46 -1.07 -23.34 8.94
N SER A 47 -1.16 -22.22 9.63
CA SER A 47 -2.14 -22.01 10.71
C SER A 47 -3.57 -22.20 10.17
N PRO A 48 -4.35 -23.15 10.71
CA PRO A 48 -5.74 -23.36 10.30
C PRO A 48 -6.65 -22.15 10.57
N ARG A 49 -6.35 -21.37 11.61
CA ARG A 49 -7.18 -20.22 12.02
C ARG A 49 -6.78 -18.92 11.35
N LEU A 50 -5.48 -18.71 11.16
CA LEU A 50 -4.95 -17.46 10.61
C LEU A 50 -4.66 -17.55 9.12
N GLY A 51 -4.48 -18.76 8.56
CA GLY A 51 -4.04 -18.97 7.19
C GLY A 51 -2.60 -18.55 6.92
N ILE A 52 -1.82 -18.28 7.97
CA ILE A 52 -0.41 -17.86 7.86
C ILE A 52 0.47 -19.10 7.74
N ARG A 53 1.41 -19.09 6.79
CA ARG A 53 2.39 -20.16 6.61
C ARG A 53 3.72 -19.79 7.27
N PHE A 54 4.31 -20.74 7.99
CA PHE A 54 5.58 -20.61 8.68
C PHE A 54 6.67 -21.33 7.88
N GLU A 55 7.78 -20.66 7.58
CA GLU A 55 8.89 -21.25 6.87
C GLU A 55 10.21 -20.91 7.58
N VAL A 56 10.91 -21.93 8.06
CA VAL A 56 12.19 -21.75 8.74
C VAL A 56 13.28 -21.83 7.66
N SER A 57 13.81 -20.68 7.26
CA SER A 57 14.95 -20.60 6.35
C SER A 57 16.25 -20.94 7.09
N SER A 58 17.40 -20.96 6.39
CA SER A 58 18.70 -21.20 7.03
C SER A 58 19.04 -20.16 8.11
N ASP A 59 18.55 -18.93 7.94
CA ASP A 59 18.99 -17.78 8.73
C ASP A 59 17.91 -17.32 9.72
N THR A 60 16.63 -17.44 9.36
CA THR A 60 15.51 -16.98 10.19
C THR A 60 14.17 -17.62 9.82
N LEU A 61 13.17 -17.43 10.69
CA LEU A 61 11.75 -17.67 10.38
C LEU A 61 11.19 -16.59 9.44
N VAL A 62 10.59 -17.02 8.35
CA VAL A 62 9.80 -16.21 7.43
C VAL A 62 8.32 -16.60 7.60
N LEU A 63 7.46 -15.59 7.76
CA LEU A 63 6.02 -15.79 7.80
C LEU A 63 5.43 -15.37 6.45
N TYR A 64 4.48 -16.14 5.94
CA TYR A 64 3.70 -15.79 4.75
C TYR A 64 2.25 -15.57 5.15
N ARG A 65 1.69 -14.46 4.66
CA ARG A 65 0.28 -14.11 4.79
C ARG A 65 -0.61 -15.13 4.03
N PRO A 66 -1.93 -15.13 4.28
CA PRO A 66 -2.87 -16.00 3.56
C PRO A 66 -2.88 -15.82 2.03
N ASP A 67 -2.42 -14.67 1.54
CA ASP A 67 -2.24 -14.38 0.10
C ASP A 67 -0.88 -14.86 -0.45
N GLN A 68 -0.14 -15.66 0.33
CA GLN A 68 1.19 -16.20 0.02
C GLN A 68 2.31 -15.17 -0.10
N GLN A 69 2.07 -13.91 0.28
CA GLN A 69 3.13 -12.90 0.35
C GLN A 69 3.87 -12.98 1.69
N PRO A 70 5.20 -12.81 1.72
CA PRO A 70 5.94 -12.75 2.97
C PRO A 70 5.48 -11.53 3.79
N PHE A 71 5.48 -11.67 5.12
CA PHE A 71 5.40 -10.52 6.01
C PHE A 71 6.68 -9.70 5.85
N ALA A 72 6.51 -8.44 5.43
CA ALA A 72 7.62 -7.50 5.34
C ALA A 72 8.09 -7.09 6.75
N ASP A 73 9.38 -6.78 6.86
CA ASP A 73 9.91 -6.18 8.09
C ASP A 73 9.30 -4.79 8.28
N TYR A 74 9.14 -4.35 9.52
CA TYR A 74 8.60 -3.04 9.86
C TYR A 74 9.36 -1.91 9.14
N VAL A 75 10.69 -2.03 9.03
CA VAL A 75 11.53 -1.06 8.32
C VAL A 75 11.21 -1.03 6.82
N GLU A 76 11.01 -2.20 6.20
CA GLU A 76 10.65 -2.30 4.78
C GLU A 76 9.26 -1.70 4.52
N VAL A 77 8.29 -1.98 5.40
CA VAL A 77 6.94 -1.39 5.33
C VAL A 77 7.02 0.13 5.42
N GLN A 78 7.80 0.66 6.36
CA GLN A 78 7.95 2.11 6.53
C GLN A 78 8.58 2.76 5.29
N GLN A 79 9.63 2.17 4.73
CA GLN A 79 10.27 2.66 3.51
C GLN A 79 9.32 2.65 2.31
N GLN A 80 8.50 1.60 2.17
CA GLN A 80 7.50 1.52 1.13
C GLN A 80 6.43 2.61 1.30
N LEU A 81 5.97 2.83 2.53
CA LEU A 81 4.98 3.86 2.83
C LEU A 81 5.49 5.25 2.49
N GLU A 82 6.69 5.60 2.95
CA GLU A 82 7.34 6.89 2.66
C GLU A 82 7.52 7.10 1.14
N ALA A 83 7.91 6.05 0.40
CA ALA A 83 8.06 6.13 -1.05
C ALA A 83 6.71 6.32 -1.77
N MET A 84 5.64 5.69 -1.28
CA MET A 84 4.30 5.85 -1.83
C MET A 84 3.71 7.22 -1.54
N GLU A 85 3.88 7.72 -0.31
CA GLU A 85 3.45 9.08 0.07
C GLU A 85 4.15 10.12 -0.80
N LYS A 86 5.48 10.02 -0.96
CA LYS A 86 6.23 10.94 -1.81
C LYS A 86 5.73 10.94 -3.25
N ARG A 87 5.47 9.76 -3.83
CA ARG A 87 4.91 9.64 -5.19
C ARG A 87 3.51 10.20 -5.30
N ALA A 88 2.67 10.01 -4.29
CA ALA A 88 1.32 10.55 -4.26
C ALA A 88 1.36 12.08 -4.24
N THR A 89 2.19 12.68 -3.37
CA THR A 89 2.38 14.13 -3.31
C THR A 89 2.96 14.70 -4.62
N GLU A 90 3.93 14.02 -5.23
CA GLU A 90 4.47 14.43 -6.53
C GLU A 90 3.44 14.32 -7.67
N ALA A 91 2.54 13.34 -7.61
CA ALA A 91 1.45 13.22 -8.58
C ALA A 91 0.41 14.33 -8.39
N GLU A 92 0.04 14.65 -7.15
CA GLU A 92 -0.89 15.72 -6.80
C GLU A 92 -0.35 17.09 -7.22
N ASN A 93 0.90 17.40 -6.91
CA ASN A 93 1.53 18.65 -7.33
C ASN A 93 1.54 18.82 -8.86
N ARG A 94 1.86 17.74 -9.60
CA ARG A 94 1.83 17.76 -11.07
C ARG A 94 0.42 17.93 -11.63
N ALA A 95 -0.59 17.34 -10.99
CA ALA A 95 -1.98 17.52 -11.38
C ALA A 95 -2.41 18.99 -11.20
N THR A 96 -2.10 19.57 -10.04
CA THR A 96 -2.38 20.99 -9.74
C THR A 96 -1.65 21.93 -10.69
N GLU A 97 -0.38 21.68 -11.01
CA GLU A 97 0.37 22.47 -12.00
C GLU A 97 -0.20 22.35 -13.42
N ALA A 98 -0.70 21.17 -13.80
CA ALA A 98 -1.35 20.97 -15.09
C ALA A 98 -2.68 21.72 -15.17
N GLU A 99 -3.48 21.67 -14.10
CA GLU A 99 -4.74 22.41 -13.99
C GLU A 99 -4.52 23.92 -14.07
N ASN A 100 -3.59 24.47 -13.29
CA ASN A 100 -3.25 25.89 -13.33
C ASN A 100 -2.82 26.35 -14.73
N ARG A 101 -2.04 25.53 -15.45
CA ARG A 101 -1.63 25.83 -16.83
C ARG A 101 -2.79 25.77 -17.81
N ALA A 102 -3.71 24.83 -17.64
CA ALA A 102 -4.92 24.76 -18.46
C ALA A 102 -5.78 26.01 -18.27
N THR A 103 -6.03 26.41 -17.02
CA THR A 103 -6.79 27.62 -16.69
C THR A 103 -6.14 28.88 -17.26
N ALA A 104 -4.81 29.04 -17.13
CA ALA A 104 -4.10 30.19 -17.69
C ALA A 104 -4.19 30.24 -19.22
N ALA A 105 -4.10 29.08 -19.91
CA ALA A 105 -4.24 29.02 -21.36
C ALA A 105 -5.67 29.34 -21.82
N GLU A 106 -6.69 28.93 -21.05
CA GLU A 106 -8.08 29.30 -21.31
C GLU A 106 -8.31 30.82 -21.16
N GLU A 107 -7.75 31.43 -20.12
CA GLU A 107 -7.83 32.87 -19.91
C GLU A 107 -7.14 33.65 -21.05
N GLU A 108 -5.97 33.21 -21.49
CA GLU A 108 -5.25 33.84 -22.61
C GLU A 108 -6.04 33.73 -23.92
N LEU A 109 -6.62 32.56 -24.21
CA LEU A 109 -7.46 32.34 -25.38
C LEU A 109 -8.70 33.25 -25.36
N GLU A 110 -9.34 33.42 -24.20
CA GLU A 110 -10.49 34.30 -24.05
C GLU A 110 -10.11 35.77 -24.23
N GLN A 111 -8.96 36.20 -23.71
CA GLN A 111 -8.45 37.56 -23.94
C GLN A 111 -8.16 37.84 -25.41
N GLU A 112 -7.52 36.90 -26.12
CA GLU A 112 -7.26 37.03 -27.56
C GLU A 112 -8.56 37.10 -28.36
N ARG A 113 -9.56 36.26 -28.03
CA ARG A 113 -10.90 36.34 -28.64
C ARG A 113 -11.56 37.70 -28.42
N GLN A 114 -11.46 38.27 -27.22
CA GLN A 114 -12.02 39.59 -26.92
C GLN A 114 -11.28 40.71 -27.67
N ARG A 115 -9.95 40.61 -27.82
CA ARG A 115 -9.15 41.56 -28.62
C ARG A 115 -9.52 41.49 -30.10
N ALA A 116 -9.62 40.29 -30.66
CA ALA A 116 -10.02 40.08 -32.05
C ALA A 116 -11.40 40.70 -32.33
N LYS A 117 -12.40 40.41 -31.48
CA LYS A 117 -13.75 41.02 -31.60
C LYS A 117 -13.73 42.55 -31.56
N ARG A 118 -12.98 43.15 -30.64
CA ARG A 118 -12.87 44.62 -30.57
C ARG A 118 -12.20 45.22 -31.81
N LEU A 119 -11.19 44.54 -32.36
CA LEU A 119 -10.52 44.99 -33.57
C LEU A 119 -11.46 44.92 -34.78
N GLU A 120 -12.24 43.84 -34.90
CA GLU A 120 -13.28 43.71 -35.93
C GLU A 120 -14.33 44.82 -35.84
N GLU A 121 -14.79 45.16 -34.64
CA GLU A 121 -15.73 46.28 -34.40
C GLU A 121 -15.13 47.62 -34.85
N LEU A 122 -13.88 47.92 -34.48
CA LEU A 122 -13.20 49.16 -34.88
C LEU A 122 -12.98 49.26 -36.39
N LEU A 123 -12.61 48.15 -37.05
CA LEU A 123 -12.45 48.10 -38.51
C LEU A 123 -13.77 48.38 -39.22
N ARG A 124 -14.87 47.80 -38.72
CA ARG A 124 -16.22 48.04 -39.23
C ARG A 124 -16.65 49.49 -39.03
N GLU A 125 -16.35 50.10 -37.89
CA GLU A 125 -16.60 51.54 -37.65
C GLU A 125 -15.77 52.45 -38.56
N ALA A 126 -14.53 52.06 -38.88
CA ALA A 126 -13.66 52.76 -39.83
C ALA A 126 -14.07 52.58 -41.30
N GLY A 127 -15.13 51.81 -41.59
CA GLY A 127 -15.64 51.58 -42.94
C GLY A 127 -14.84 50.57 -43.77
N ILE A 128 -13.98 49.78 -43.13
CA ILE A 128 -13.21 48.70 -43.75
C ILE A 128 -13.92 47.39 -43.38
N ASP A 129 -14.39 46.64 -44.37
CA ASP A 129 -15.13 45.39 -44.17
C ASP A 129 -14.14 44.20 -44.10
N PRO A 130 -13.85 43.64 -42.90
CA PRO A 130 -12.83 42.62 -42.73
C PRO A 130 -13.22 41.26 -43.36
N ASP A 131 -14.50 41.06 -43.71
CA ASP A 131 -15.01 39.83 -44.36
C ASP A 131 -14.99 39.90 -45.90
N LYS A 132 -14.55 41.02 -46.49
CA LYS A 132 -14.36 41.14 -47.94
C LYS A 132 -12.90 40.87 -48.33
N ASN A 133 -12.57 39.59 -48.47
CA ASN A 133 -11.57 39.14 -49.44
C ASN A 133 -11.93 37.76 -49.97
#